data_AF-A0A7V2SIH6-F1
#
_entry.id   AF-A0A7V2SIH6-F1
#
_cell.length_a   1.000
_cell.length_b   1.000
_cell.length_c   1.000
_cell.angle_alpha   90.00
_cell.angle_beta   90.00
_cell.angle_gamma   90.00
#
_symmetry.space_group_name_H-M   'P 1'
#
loop_
_entity.id
_entity.type
_entity.pdbx_description
1 polymer ?
#
loop_
_entity_poly.entity_id
_entity_poly.type
_entity_poly.pdbx_seq_one_letter_code
_entity_poly.pdbx_strand_id
1 'polypeptide(L)'
;MDRETLLEHFPRLLSRIEDEIDELRYLAVVDPNEYDPEIDDDFDEINPEDYNYLVYLPERVQQAIGEEMLAKLPEIIEASKVFENFLAAEGDLFAVRFAPEQEEEVARKILGIIEEQLA
;
A
#
# COMPACT_ATOMS: atom_id res chain seq x y z
N MET A 1 1.20 -9.05 11.89
CA MET A 1 2.50 -9.77 11.74
C MET A 1 3.51 -9.28 12.77
N ASP A 2 4.37 -10.16 13.29
CA ASP A 2 5.51 -9.83 14.16
C ASP A 2 6.83 -9.63 13.38
N ARG A 3 7.87 -9.12 14.03
CA ARG A 3 9.18 -8.78 13.43
C ARG A 3 9.86 -9.95 12.69
N GLU A 4 9.82 -11.17 13.22
CA GLU A 4 10.47 -12.32 12.59
C GLU A 4 9.80 -12.61 11.24
N THR A 5 8.47 -12.66 11.25
CA THR A 5 7.66 -12.82 10.04
C THR A 5 7.90 -11.70 9.03
N LEU A 6 8.08 -10.44 9.48
CA LEU A 6 8.38 -9.32 8.57
C LEU A 6 9.75 -9.49 7.89
N LEU A 7 10.77 -9.90 8.63
CA LEU A 7 12.12 -10.15 8.09
C LEU A 7 12.15 -11.31 7.09
N GLU A 8 11.31 -12.33 7.28
CA GLU A 8 11.18 -13.44 6.33
C GLU A 8 10.49 -13.02 5.03
N HIS A 9 9.47 -12.17 5.11
CA HIS A 9 8.65 -11.79 3.96
C HIS A 9 9.15 -10.56 3.18
N PHE A 10 9.79 -9.61 3.86
CA PHE A 10 10.24 -8.33 3.27
C PHE A 10 11.72 -8.01 3.57
N PRO A 11 12.65 -8.96 3.39
CA PRO A 11 14.04 -8.79 3.79
C PRO A 11 14.75 -7.63 3.05
N ARG A 12 14.48 -7.42 1.75
CA ARG A 12 15.16 -6.38 0.96
C ARG A 12 14.65 -5.01 1.34
N LEU A 13 13.35 -4.83 1.49
CA LEU A 13 12.77 -3.58 1.96
C LEU A 13 13.30 -3.23 3.35
N LEU A 14 13.26 -4.16 4.30
CA LEU A 14 13.74 -3.94 5.66
C LEU A 14 15.24 -3.67 5.71
N SER A 15 16.05 -4.24 4.81
CA SER A 15 17.48 -3.95 4.74
C SER A 15 17.81 -2.49 4.35
N ARG A 16 16.83 -1.76 3.79
CA ARG A 16 16.97 -0.36 3.34
C ARG A 16 16.36 0.64 4.33
N ILE A 17 15.71 0.18 5.39
CA ILE A 17 15.12 1.02 6.44
C ILE A 17 16.07 0.98 7.64
N GLU A 18 16.54 2.14 8.09
CA GLU A 18 17.48 2.24 9.23
C GLU A 18 16.79 1.99 10.58
N ASP A 19 15.51 2.31 10.68
CA ASP A 19 14.71 2.16 11.89
C ASP A 19 14.31 0.71 12.16
N GLU A 20 14.17 0.36 13.44
CA GLU A 20 13.60 -0.93 13.82
C GLU A 20 12.09 -0.95 13.50
N ILE A 21 11.68 -1.92 12.67
CA ILE A 21 10.29 -2.17 12.29
C ILE A 21 9.86 -3.53 12.85
N ASP A 22 8.79 -3.53 13.63
CA ASP A 22 8.23 -4.70 14.29
C ASP A 22 6.75 -4.97 13.94
N GLU A 23 6.10 -4.06 13.22
CA GLU A 23 4.70 -4.17 12.79
C GLU A 23 4.51 -3.78 11.31
N LEU A 24 3.60 -4.48 10.63
CA LEU A 24 3.31 -4.29 9.20
C LEU A 24 2.80 -2.88 8.88
N ARG A 25 1.99 -2.29 9.78
CA ARG A 25 1.42 -0.94 9.61
C ARG A 25 2.46 0.16 9.49
N TYR A 26 3.69 -0.07 9.94
CA TYR A 26 4.79 0.87 9.77
C TYR A 26 5.42 0.82 8.37
N LEU A 27 5.06 -0.18 7.56
CA LEU A 27 5.49 -0.33 6.16
C LEU A 27 4.38 0.06 5.18
N ALA A 28 3.12 -0.25 5.49
CA ALA A 28 1.96 0.19 4.71
C ALA A 28 0.78 0.37 5.65
N VAL A 29 0.18 1.55 5.63
CA VAL A 29 -1.08 1.84 6.33
C VAL A 29 -2.21 1.50 5.37
N VAL A 30 -3.15 0.68 5.80
CA VAL A 30 -4.32 0.30 5.02
C VAL A 30 -5.54 0.56 5.87
N ASP A 31 -6.41 1.44 5.39
CA ASP A 31 -7.65 1.80 6.05
C ASP A 31 -8.83 1.49 5.11
N PRO A 32 -9.98 1.03 5.63
CA PRO A 32 -11.19 0.90 4.84
C PRO A 32 -11.59 2.24 4.22
N ASN A 33 -11.99 2.23 2.95
CA ASN A 33 -12.60 3.40 2.33
C ASN A 33 -14.09 3.41 2.68
N GLU A 34 -14.46 4.13 3.73
CA GLU A 34 -15.85 4.27 4.17
C GLU A 34 -16.46 5.56 3.62
N TYR A 35 -17.68 5.50 3.12
CA TYR A 35 -18.44 6.68 2.70
C TYR A 35 -18.95 7.45 3.93
N ASP A 36 -18.64 8.75 4.03
CA ASP A 36 -19.17 9.64 5.06
C ASP A 36 -20.16 10.68 4.44
N PRO A 37 -21.48 10.46 4.58
CA PRO A 37 -22.48 11.36 4.02
C PRO A 37 -22.47 12.79 4.60
N GLU A 38 -21.77 13.06 5.71
CA GLU A 38 -21.65 14.40 6.29
C GLU A 38 -20.48 15.20 5.72
N ILE A 39 -19.55 14.54 5.00
CA ILE A 39 -18.30 15.12 4.47
C ILE A 39 -18.27 15.07 2.93
N ASP A 40 -18.89 14.07 2.31
CA ASP A 40 -18.68 13.69 0.90
C ASP A 40 -19.69 14.33 -0.11
N ASP A 41 -20.23 15.53 0.17
CA ASP A 41 -21.26 16.19 -0.68
C ASP A 41 -20.68 16.85 -1.95
N ASP A 42 -19.34 16.86 -2.11
CA ASP A 42 -18.60 17.41 -3.25
C ASP A 42 -17.58 16.38 -3.81
N PHE A 43 -18.08 15.30 -4.41
CA PHE A 43 -17.29 14.42 -5.32
C PHE A 43 -15.91 13.98 -4.78
N ASP A 44 -15.88 13.05 -3.83
CA ASP A 44 -14.66 12.27 -3.61
C ASP A 44 -14.36 11.41 -4.84
N GLU A 45 -13.22 11.64 -5.49
CA GLU A 45 -12.76 10.92 -6.69
C GLU A 45 -12.60 9.40 -6.46
N ILE A 46 -12.74 8.92 -5.22
CA ILE A 46 -12.47 7.55 -4.79
C ILE A 46 -13.73 6.92 -4.18
N ASN A 47 -14.63 6.42 -5.03
CA ASN A 47 -15.86 5.76 -4.61
C ASN A 47 -15.59 4.43 -3.84
N PRO A 48 -16.08 4.25 -2.60
CA PRO A 48 -16.00 3.00 -1.82
C PRO A 48 -16.52 1.74 -2.52
N GLU A 49 -17.51 1.89 -3.39
CA GLU A 49 -18.02 0.76 -4.19
C GLU A 49 -16.96 0.26 -5.18
N ASP A 50 -16.20 1.19 -5.75
CA ASP A 50 -15.15 0.91 -6.73
C ASP A 50 -13.80 0.62 -6.07
N TYR A 51 -13.55 1.12 -4.85
CA TYR A 51 -12.30 0.97 -4.10
C TYR A 51 -12.59 0.87 -2.59
N ASN A 52 -12.46 -0.32 -1.99
CA ASN A 52 -12.82 -0.54 -0.57
C ASN A 52 -11.68 -0.27 0.42
N TYR A 53 -10.46 0.00 -0.06
CA TYR A 53 -9.32 0.32 0.80
C TYR A 53 -8.53 1.50 0.27
N LEU A 54 -8.07 2.33 1.20
CA LEU A 54 -7.04 3.33 1.00
C LEU A 54 -5.73 2.79 1.56
N VAL A 55 -4.65 2.93 0.79
CA VAL A 55 -3.31 2.46 1.14
C VAL A 55 -2.36 3.64 1.09
N TYR A 56 -1.67 3.88 2.19
CA TYR A 56 -0.65 4.91 2.31
C TYR A 56 0.71 4.26 2.59
N LEU A 57 1.72 4.65 1.81
CA LEU A 57 3.11 4.25 2.05
C LEU A 57 3.80 5.28 2.95
N PRO A 58 4.20 4.95 4.19
CA PRO A 58 4.91 5.88 5.04
C PRO A 58 6.22 6.38 4.42
N GLU A 59 6.61 7.61 4.77
CA GLU A 59 7.80 8.28 4.24
C GLU A 59 9.07 7.41 4.27
N ARG A 60 9.25 6.61 5.34
CA ARG A 60 10.39 5.69 5.47
C ARG A 60 10.45 4.64 4.35
N VAL A 61 9.30 4.15 3.89
CA VAL A 61 9.23 3.21 2.77
C VAL A 61 9.51 3.92 1.46
N GLN A 62 8.95 5.12 1.27
CA GLN A 62 9.23 5.95 0.10
C GLN A 62 10.73 6.26 -0.03
N GLN A 63 11.39 6.65 1.07
CA GLN A 63 12.83 6.88 1.13
C GLN A 63 13.63 5.60 0.84
N ALA A 64 13.21 4.45 1.37
CA ALA A 64 13.87 3.17 1.17
C ALA A 64 13.83 2.67 -0.29
N ILE A 65 12.72 2.91 -1.00
CA ILE A 65 12.58 2.51 -2.41
C ILE A 65 13.10 3.57 -3.39
N GLY A 66 13.12 4.84 -2.97
CA GLY A 66 13.59 5.98 -3.75
C GLY A 66 12.56 6.50 -4.77
N GLU A 67 12.76 7.75 -5.21
CA GLU A 67 11.84 8.47 -6.11
C GLU A 67 11.59 7.75 -7.43
N GLU A 68 12.62 7.12 -8.02
CA GLU A 68 12.47 6.42 -9.30
C GLU A 68 11.52 5.22 -9.19
N MET A 69 11.62 4.45 -8.11
CA MET A 69 10.75 3.31 -7.89
C MET A 69 9.35 3.76 -7.49
N LEU A 70 9.24 4.79 -6.63
CA LEU A 70 7.94 5.36 -6.24
C LEU A 70 7.15 5.84 -7.47
N ALA A 71 7.80 6.51 -8.42
CA ALA A 71 7.16 6.99 -9.65
C ALA A 71 6.67 5.86 -10.57
N LYS A 72 7.32 4.68 -10.55
CA LYS A 72 6.95 3.51 -11.36
C LYS A 72 5.98 2.58 -10.65
N LEU A 73 5.87 2.68 -9.33
CA LEU A 73 5.11 1.76 -8.50
C LEU A 73 3.63 1.66 -8.91
N PRO A 74 2.91 2.76 -9.25
CA PRO A 74 1.55 2.68 -9.78
C PRO A 74 1.39 1.75 -10.98
N GLU A 75 2.26 1.90 -11.99
CA GLU A 75 2.22 1.09 -13.21
C GLU A 75 2.50 -0.39 -12.90
N ILE A 76 3.40 -0.66 -11.95
CA ILE A 76 3.77 -2.01 -11.54
C ILE A 76 2.62 -2.68 -10.77
N ILE A 77 1.97 -1.95 -9.85
CA ILE A 77 0.82 -2.47 -9.11
C ILE A 77 -0.33 -2.75 -10.08
N GLU A 78 -0.64 -1.82 -10.99
CA GLU A 78 -1.71 -2.00 -11.97
C GLU A 78 -1.44 -3.18 -12.91
N ALA A 79 -0.17 -3.40 -13.29
CA ALA A 79 0.25 -4.52 -14.13
C ALA A 79 0.19 -5.87 -13.40
N SER A 80 0.31 -5.89 -12.06
CA SER A 80 0.24 -7.14 -11.27
C SER A 80 -1.14 -7.81 -11.31
N LYS A 81 -2.21 -7.04 -11.59
CA LYS A 81 -3.61 -7.50 -11.58
C LYS A 81 -4.02 -8.21 -10.27
N VAL A 82 -3.36 -7.89 -9.17
CA VAL A 82 -3.66 -8.46 -7.85
C VAL A 82 -4.92 -7.86 -7.22
N PHE A 83 -5.24 -6.61 -7.58
CA PHE A 83 -6.44 -5.89 -7.16
C PHE A 83 -7.48 -5.90 -8.28
N GLU A 84 -8.75 -5.97 -7.90
CA GLU A 84 -9.87 -5.93 -8.85
C GLU A 84 -9.93 -4.56 -9.55
N ASN A 85 -9.77 -3.50 -8.77
CA ASN A 85 -9.58 -2.13 -9.21
C ASN A 85 -8.38 -1.52 -8.49
N PHE A 86 -7.68 -0.63 -9.17
CA PHE A 86 -6.55 0.12 -8.65
C PHE A 86 -6.62 1.54 -9.18
N LEU A 87 -6.38 2.51 -8.31
CA LEU A 87 -6.23 3.91 -8.64
C LEU A 87 -5.05 4.46 -7.84
N ALA A 88 -4.09 5.05 -8.54
CA ALA A 88 -3.09 5.89 -7.91
C ALA A 88 -3.69 7.28 -7.72
N ALA A 89 -3.90 7.65 -6.46
CA ALA A 89 -4.31 8.99 -6.09
C ALA A 89 -3.07 9.90 -6.04
N GLU A 90 -3.16 11.03 -5.35
CA GLU A 90 -2.03 11.94 -5.23
C GLU A 90 -0.89 11.34 -4.39
N GLY A 91 0.32 11.37 -4.95
CA GLY A 91 1.56 11.05 -4.24
C GLY A 91 1.71 9.56 -3.90
N ASP A 92 1.62 9.26 -2.61
CA ASP A 92 1.86 7.98 -1.94
C ASP A 92 0.57 7.28 -1.47
N LEU A 93 -0.58 7.82 -1.89
CA LEU A 93 -1.91 7.28 -1.63
C LEU A 93 -2.40 6.45 -2.81
N PHE A 94 -2.84 5.22 -2.53
CA PHE A 94 -3.49 4.34 -3.49
C PHE A 94 -4.87 3.97 -3.01
N ALA A 95 -5.81 3.84 -3.93
CA ALA A 95 -7.11 3.26 -3.67
C ALA A 95 -7.23 1.93 -4.40
N VAL A 96 -7.69 0.89 -3.69
CA VAL A 96 -7.77 -0.46 -4.22
C VAL A 96 -9.10 -1.11 -3.92
N ARG A 97 -9.53 -1.99 -4.83
CA ARG A 97 -10.58 -2.96 -4.57
C ARG A 97 -9.97 -4.33 -4.35
N PHE A 98 -10.26 -4.90 -3.19
CA PHE A 98 -9.76 -6.21 -2.82
C PHE A 98 -10.81 -7.01 -2.06
N ALA A 99 -11.12 -8.21 -2.55
CA ALA A 99 -11.83 -9.25 -1.81
C ALA A 99 -10.90 -10.46 -1.62
N PRO A 100 -10.63 -10.89 -0.37
CA PRO A 100 -11.40 -10.65 0.87
C PRO A 100 -11.11 -9.30 1.57
N GLU A 101 -12.03 -8.87 2.44
CA GLU A 101 -11.90 -7.66 3.27
C GLU A 101 -10.91 -7.88 4.42
N GLN A 102 -9.60 -7.84 4.12
CA GLN A 102 -8.51 -7.97 5.08
C GLN A 102 -7.38 -6.96 4.80
N GLU A 103 -7.28 -5.92 5.63
CA GLU A 103 -6.25 -4.87 5.55
C GLU A 103 -4.83 -5.44 5.53
N GLU A 104 -4.54 -6.43 6.39
CA GLU A 104 -3.21 -7.07 6.45
C GLU A 104 -2.85 -7.73 5.11
N GLU A 105 -3.83 -8.32 4.41
CA GLU A 105 -3.57 -8.95 3.12
C GLU A 105 -3.28 -7.91 2.04
N VAL A 106 -4.04 -6.80 1.99
CA VAL A 106 -3.78 -5.68 1.08
C VAL A 106 -2.38 -5.13 1.27
N ALA A 107 -1.98 -4.85 2.53
CA ALA A 107 -0.65 -4.40 2.87
C ALA A 107 0.42 -5.38 2.37
N ARG A 108 0.22 -6.68 2.61
CA ARG A 108 1.15 -7.73 2.15
C ARG A 108 1.25 -7.81 0.62
N LYS A 109 0.16 -7.60 -0.12
CA LYS A 109 0.20 -7.58 -1.60
C LYS A 109 1.04 -6.41 -2.11
N ILE A 110 0.79 -5.20 -1.60
CA ILE A 110 1.54 -3.99 -1.99
C ILE A 110 3.02 -4.15 -1.65
N LEU A 111 3.32 -4.53 -0.40
CA LEU A 111 4.71 -4.69 0.06
C LEU A 111 5.43 -5.84 -0.64
N GLY A 112 4.72 -6.91 -1.00
CA GLY A 112 5.27 -8.01 -1.79
C GLY A 112 5.67 -7.57 -3.20
N ILE A 113 4.84 -6.75 -3.86
CA ILE A 113 5.19 -6.15 -5.15
C ILE A 113 6.44 -5.27 -5.01
N ILE A 114 6.51 -4.44 -3.97
CA ILE A 114 7.69 -3.60 -3.70
C ILE A 114 8.93 -4.47 -3.51
N GLU A 115 8.86 -5.47 -2.65
CA GLU A 115 9.96 -6.40 -2.33
C GLU A 115 10.52 -7.09 -3.59
N GLU A 116 9.67 -7.49 -4.52
CA GLU A 116 10.07 -8.12 -5.79
C GLU A 116 10.87 -7.17 -6.69
N GLN A 117 10.60 -5.86 -6.63
CA GLN A 117 11.31 -4.85 -7.43
C GLN A 117 12.63 -4.39 -6.81
N LEU A 118 12.81 -4.61 -5.50
CA LEU A 118 14.08 -4.34 -4.84
C LEU A 118 15.06 -5.46 -5.20
N ALA A 119 16.21 -5.08 -5.76
CA ALA A 119 17.36 -5.97 -5.98
C ALA A 119 18.17 -6.15 -4.69
#